data_AF-A0A820PHW7-F1
#
_entry.id   AF-A0A820PHW7-F1
#
_cell.length_a   1.000
_cell.length_b   1.000
_cell.length_c   1.000
_cell.angle_alpha   90.00
_cell.angle_beta   90.00
_cell.angle_gamma   90.00
#
_symmetry.space_group_name_H-M   'P 1'
#
loop_
_entity.id
_entity.type
_entity.pdbx_description
1 polymer ?
#
loop_
_entity_poly.entity_id
_entity_poly.type
_entity_poly.pdbx_seq_one_letter_code
_entity_poly.pdbx_strand_id
1 'polypeptide(L)'
;MLSSFTNLIQSDIATHQITMVVCIEMLNVLQRLQFVRTDLKTHIRILRIVDKIFHIVPSCSQLIATINEDHLVPGESIVDKIFHIVPSCSQLIATINEDHLVPGESFLFASLELLVCVLLSYYPNIAGDLQLGPIFQMKSSVKTNSDNQKMNEMMLLNVKLLSELITLSSTNDSLQALIPVVLQLLLSTSSVILSTKTDDQKQLLSTIIQFIENIFSTTIDKDILRCTVMTIINFRTNLTNKGVSDNGHFVQCLTSLLINSPSMNLTDQCVDFYQQAFNDEKPETRIRVLQCLNQLFQCTNTALRNQFIQIFTPLLLNELKKDNAEQQQESTIEVLKCFETLLTVVDSTLRVRLASLIIPLFINFLPDSTLSSVRINYPNARLISYIIERIQYLIPLYSNEFRLILQTSPDLRTKLENAIRRQQQLKQQQKDERESNYSSKHYHTTLNSSSQAPSLPLRIDFSNFKSS
;
A
#
# COMPACT_ATOMS: atom_id res chain seq x y z
N MET A 1 -36.79 -7.67 -11.72
CA MET A 1 -35.66 -8.36 -12.38
C MET A 1 -34.40 -8.32 -11.51
N LEU A 2 -33.68 -7.19 -11.35
CA LEU A 2 -32.51 -7.13 -10.44
C LEU A 2 -32.84 -7.50 -8.98
N SER A 3 -33.99 -7.06 -8.46
CA SER A 3 -34.50 -7.47 -7.13
C SER A 3 -34.78 -8.98 -7.07
N SER A 4 -35.38 -9.53 -8.13
CA SER A 4 -35.67 -10.96 -8.26
C SER A 4 -34.39 -11.80 -8.29
N PHE A 5 -33.36 -11.36 -9.02
CA PHE A 5 -32.02 -11.99 -9.01
C PHE A 5 -31.35 -11.90 -7.65
N THR A 6 -31.47 -10.75 -6.98
CA THR A 6 -30.92 -10.57 -5.64
C THR A 6 -31.57 -11.52 -4.63
N ASN A 7 -32.90 -11.67 -4.71
CA ASN A 7 -33.65 -12.59 -3.86
C ASN A 7 -33.36 -14.06 -4.17
N LEU A 8 -33.15 -14.40 -5.46
CA LEU A 8 -32.77 -15.75 -5.88
C LEU A 8 -31.40 -16.13 -5.29
N ILE A 9 -30.41 -15.24 -5.38
CA ILE A 9 -29.06 -15.42 -4.85
C ILE A 9 -29.02 -15.46 -3.31
N GLN A 10 -29.94 -14.74 -2.64
CA GLN A 10 -29.99 -14.67 -1.17
C GLN A 10 -30.78 -15.80 -0.50
N SER A 11 -31.44 -16.66 -1.28
CA SER A 11 -32.16 -17.81 -0.72
C SER A 11 -31.17 -18.89 -0.28
N ASP A 12 -31.39 -19.54 0.87
CA ASP A 12 -30.57 -20.69 1.34
C ASP A 12 -30.54 -21.88 0.34
N ILE A 13 -31.46 -21.88 -0.63
CA ILE A 13 -31.51 -22.85 -1.73
C ILE A 13 -30.41 -22.57 -2.76
N ALA A 14 -29.97 -21.32 -2.88
CA ALA A 14 -28.99 -20.85 -3.86
C ALA A 14 -27.60 -21.45 -3.67
N THR A 15 -27.17 -21.61 -2.41
CA THR A 15 -25.87 -22.17 -2.05
C THR A 15 -25.73 -23.65 -2.37
N HIS A 16 -26.85 -24.37 -2.53
CA HIS A 16 -26.87 -25.80 -2.83
C HIS A 16 -27.36 -26.14 -4.24
N GLN A 17 -28.12 -25.27 -4.92
CA GLN A 17 -28.74 -25.58 -6.22
C GLN A 17 -28.25 -24.71 -7.40
N ILE A 18 -27.54 -23.60 -7.15
CA ILE A 18 -26.99 -22.79 -8.26
C ILE A 18 -25.73 -23.49 -8.79
N THR A 19 -25.82 -23.94 -10.04
CA THR A 19 -24.68 -24.50 -10.78
C THR A 19 -23.85 -23.38 -11.41
N MET A 20 -22.58 -23.65 -11.71
CA MET A 20 -21.69 -22.70 -12.41
C MET A 20 -22.30 -22.16 -13.72
N VAL A 21 -23.11 -22.97 -14.40
CA VAL A 21 -23.86 -22.60 -15.62
C VAL A 21 -24.84 -21.46 -15.37
N VAL A 22 -25.57 -21.50 -14.25
CA VAL A 22 -26.51 -20.43 -13.88
C VAL A 22 -25.76 -19.14 -13.58
N CYS A 23 -24.59 -19.22 -12.92
CA CYS A 23 -23.75 -18.05 -12.68
C CYS A 23 -23.28 -17.39 -13.99
N ILE A 24 -22.83 -18.19 -14.98
CA ILE A 24 -22.38 -17.70 -16.30
C ILE A 24 -23.53 -17.01 -17.05
N GLU A 25 -24.69 -17.65 -17.14
CA GLU A 25 -25.86 -17.06 -17.81
C GLU A 25 -26.36 -15.79 -17.11
N MET A 26 -26.31 -15.76 -15.78
CA MET A 26 -26.63 -14.55 -15.03
C MET A 26 -25.67 -13.41 -15.36
N LEU A 27 -24.37 -13.65 -15.44
CA LEU A 27 -23.38 -12.65 -15.85
C LEU A 27 -23.64 -12.15 -17.27
N ASN A 28 -23.90 -13.05 -18.22
CA ASN A 28 -24.23 -12.70 -19.61
C ASN A 28 -25.51 -11.84 -19.70
N VAL A 29 -26.54 -12.17 -18.92
CA VAL A 29 -27.78 -11.36 -18.85
C VAL A 29 -27.52 -9.99 -18.24
N LEU A 30 -26.72 -9.91 -17.16
CA LEU A 30 -26.33 -8.65 -16.53
C LEU A 30 -25.52 -7.77 -17.48
N GLN A 31 -24.62 -8.36 -18.27
CA GLN A 31 -23.85 -7.66 -19.28
C GLN A 31 -24.76 -7.07 -20.38
N ARG A 32 -25.70 -7.86 -20.92
CA ARG A 32 -26.70 -7.34 -21.88
C ARG A 32 -27.55 -6.23 -21.28
N LEU A 33 -27.97 -6.38 -20.01
CA LEU A 33 -28.74 -5.37 -19.30
C LEU A 33 -27.97 -4.05 -19.15
N GLN A 34 -26.65 -4.13 -18.92
CA GLN A 34 -25.78 -2.98 -18.81
C GLN A 34 -25.74 -2.14 -20.10
N PHE A 35 -25.73 -2.77 -21.27
CA PHE A 35 -25.77 -2.04 -22.56
C PHE A 35 -27.11 -1.33 -22.80
N VAL A 36 -28.20 -1.87 -22.25
CA VAL A 36 -29.55 -1.30 -22.39
C VAL A 36 -29.82 -0.19 -21.36
N ARG A 37 -29.21 -0.27 -20.16
CA ARG A 37 -29.44 0.66 -19.05
C ARG A 37 -28.16 1.41 -18.71
N THR A 38 -28.14 2.74 -18.92
CA THR A 38 -26.94 3.58 -18.73
C THR A 38 -26.89 4.31 -17.38
N ASP A 39 -27.83 4.04 -16.46
CA ASP A 39 -27.93 4.75 -15.19
C ASP A 39 -26.97 4.21 -14.12
N LEU A 40 -26.26 5.12 -13.44
CA LEU A 40 -25.23 4.81 -12.43
C LEU A 40 -25.74 3.92 -11.29
N LYS A 41 -26.99 4.13 -10.86
CA LYS A 41 -27.60 3.31 -9.81
C LYS A 41 -27.80 1.86 -10.25
N THR A 42 -28.12 1.63 -11.52
CA THR A 42 -28.26 0.27 -12.06
C THR A 42 -26.90 -0.40 -12.20
N HIS A 43 -25.86 0.30 -12.68
CA HIS A 43 -24.52 -0.28 -12.77
C HIS A 43 -23.94 -0.63 -11.39
N ILE A 44 -24.13 0.21 -10.36
CA ILE A 44 -23.74 -0.13 -8.98
C ILE A 44 -24.50 -1.38 -8.48
N ARG A 45 -25.80 -1.49 -8.77
CA ARG A 45 -26.59 -2.67 -8.39
C ARG A 45 -26.13 -3.93 -9.12
N ILE A 46 -25.77 -3.83 -10.40
CA ILE A 46 -25.21 -4.94 -11.18
C ILE A 46 -23.92 -5.41 -10.51
N LEU A 47 -22.98 -4.51 -10.21
CA LEU A 47 -21.74 -4.88 -9.51
C LEU A 47 -21.99 -5.54 -8.16
N ARG A 48 -22.96 -5.05 -7.37
CA ARG A 48 -23.34 -5.69 -6.09
C ARG A 48 -23.96 -7.08 -6.26
N ILE A 49 -24.54 -7.40 -7.41
CA ILE A 49 -25.02 -8.75 -7.71
C ILE A 49 -23.82 -9.64 -8.06
N VAL A 50 -22.88 -9.13 -8.85
CA VAL A 50 -21.62 -9.84 -9.18
C VAL A 50 -20.83 -10.18 -7.92
N ASP A 51 -20.71 -9.24 -6.98
CA ASP A 51 -20.11 -9.44 -5.64
C ASP A 51 -20.72 -10.64 -4.90
N LYS A 52 -22.05 -10.77 -4.93
CA LYS A 52 -22.73 -11.92 -4.32
C LYS A 52 -22.49 -13.22 -5.09
N ILE A 53 -22.42 -13.17 -6.42
CA ILE A 53 -22.09 -14.35 -7.24
C ILE A 53 -20.70 -14.85 -6.89
N PHE A 54 -19.72 -13.94 -6.74
CA PHE A 54 -18.34 -14.28 -6.38
C PHE A 54 -18.24 -14.97 -5.02
N HIS A 55 -19.10 -14.62 -4.06
CA HIS A 55 -19.18 -15.30 -2.76
C HIS A 55 -19.79 -16.70 -2.82
N ILE A 56 -20.59 -17.04 -3.84
CA ILE A 56 -21.24 -18.35 -3.99
C ILE A 56 -20.34 -19.35 -4.75
N VAL A 57 -19.60 -18.86 -5.74
CA VAL A 57 -18.79 -19.70 -6.65
C VAL A 57 -17.80 -20.65 -5.94
N PRO A 58 -17.05 -20.23 -4.89
CA PRO A 58 -16.16 -21.14 -4.17
C PRO A 58 -16.89 -22.36 -3.58
N SER A 59 -18.10 -22.16 -3.05
CA SER A 59 -18.93 -23.23 -2.49
C SER A 59 -19.42 -24.20 -3.58
N CYS A 60 -19.78 -23.69 -4.76
CA CYS A 60 -20.15 -24.52 -5.91
C CYS A 60 -18.98 -25.36 -6.42
N SER A 61 -17.78 -24.77 -6.48
CA SER A 61 -16.55 -25.47 -6.91
C SER A 61 -16.17 -26.60 -5.94
N GLN A 62 -16.25 -26.36 -4.63
CA GLN A 62 -15.99 -27.38 -3.61
C GLN A 62 -16.98 -28.54 -3.68
N LEU A 63 -18.28 -28.26 -3.88
CA LEU A 63 -19.29 -29.32 -4.04
C LEU A 63 -18.98 -30.21 -5.26
N ILE A 64 -18.60 -29.61 -6.39
CA ILE A 64 -18.21 -30.36 -7.59
C ILE A 64 -16.97 -31.23 -7.33
N ALA A 65 -15.96 -30.70 -6.62
CA ALA A 65 -14.76 -31.46 -6.25
C ALA A 65 -15.07 -32.66 -5.34
N THR A 66 -15.91 -32.48 -4.31
CA THR A 66 -16.31 -33.59 -3.40
C THR A 66 -17.10 -34.69 -4.12
N ILE A 67 -17.95 -34.33 -5.09
CA ILE A 67 -18.69 -35.31 -5.90
C ILE A 67 -17.75 -36.11 -6.81
N ASN A 68 -16.66 -35.49 -7.29
CA ASN A 68 -15.66 -36.16 -8.12
C ASN A 68 -14.74 -37.10 -7.31
N GLU A 69 -14.47 -36.80 -6.04
CA GLU A 69 -13.62 -37.65 -5.17
C GLU A 69 -14.35 -38.87 -4.59
N ASP A 70 -15.66 -38.76 -4.30
CA ASP A 70 -16.44 -39.83 -3.66
C ASP A 70 -16.94 -40.94 -4.62
N HIS A 71 -16.60 -40.90 -5.91
CA HIS A 71 -17.09 -41.84 -6.94
C HIS A 71 -15.97 -42.46 -7.81
N LEU A 72 -15.06 -43.19 -7.17
CA LEU A 72 -14.23 -44.22 -7.83
C LEU A 72 -14.80 -45.62 -7.54
N VAL A 73 -15.96 -45.96 -8.11
CA VAL A 73 -16.43 -47.36 -8.21
C VAL A 73 -16.48 -47.75 -9.69
N PRO A 74 -15.73 -48.76 -10.13
CA PRO A 74 -15.69 -49.14 -11.54
C PRO A 74 -16.99 -49.86 -11.91
N GLY A 75 -17.77 -49.27 -12.81
CA GLY A 75 -18.87 -49.95 -13.50
C GLY A 75 -20.27 -49.38 -13.29
N GLU A 76 -20.47 -48.41 -12.40
CA GLU A 76 -21.69 -47.58 -12.42
C GLU A 76 -21.35 -46.26 -13.11
N SER A 77 -22.02 -46.01 -14.24
CA SER A 77 -21.87 -44.78 -14.99
C SER A 77 -22.46 -43.62 -14.17
N ILE A 78 -21.57 -42.70 -13.74
CA ILE A 78 -21.87 -41.40 -13.10
C ILE A 78 -23.04 -40.65 -13.78
N VAL A 79 -23.23 -40.92 -15.06
CA VAL A 79 -24.31 -40.45 -15.93
C VAL A 79 -25.70 -40.75 -15.35
N ASP A 80 -25.96 -41.93 -14.79
CA ASP A 80 -27.34 -42.29 -14.35
C ASP A 80 -27.78 -41.59 -13.05
N LYS A 81 -26.83 -41.22 -12.17
CA LYS A 81 -27.13 -40.45 -10.95
C LYS A 81 -27.30 -38.95 -11.23
N ILE A 82 -26.65 -38.42 -12.28
CA ILE A 82 -26.77 -37.01 -12.71
C ILE A 82 -27.96 -36.80 -13.67
N PHE A 83 -28.35 -37.81 -14.45
CA PHE A 83 -29.39 -37.72 -15.49
C PHE A 83 -30.80 -37.43 -14.96
N HIS A 84 -31.07 -37.66 -13.68
CA HIS A 84 -32.39 -37.36 -13.11
C HIS A 84 -32.61 -35.90 -12.75
N ILE A 85 -31.58 -35.04 -12.84
CA ILE A 85 -31.69 -33.63 -12.43
C ILE A 85 -31.72 -32.65 -13.62
N VAL A 86 -30.86 -32.74 -14.65
CA VAL A 86 -31.02 -31.95 -15.91
C VAL A 86 -30.24 -32.61 -17.07
N PRO A 87 -30.84 -32.88 -18.26
CA PRO A 87 -30.18 -33.58 -19.37
C PRO A 87 -29.07 -32.82 -20.11
N SER A 88 -28.86 -31.53 -19.79
CA SER A 88 -27.97 -30.63 -20.53
C SER A 88 -26.52 -30.62 -20.02
N CYS A 89 -26.19 -31.33 -18.95
CA CYS A 89 -24.88 -31.24 -18.28
C CYS A 89 -23.76 -32.09 -18.93
N SER A 90 -24.07 -33.00 -19.85
CA SER A 90 -23.09 -33.93 -20.42
C SER A 90 -22.06 -33.28 -21.35
N GLN A 91 -22.35 -32.11 -21.92
CA GLN A 91 -21.41 -31.34 -22.75
C GLN A 91 -20.63 -30.26 -21.96
N LEU A 92 -21.04 -29.95 -20.72
CA LEU A 92 -20.55 -28.78 -19.95
C LEU A 92 -19.54 -29.12 -18.85
N ILE A 93 -19.32 -30.40 -18.54
CA ILE A 93 -18.25 -30.83 -17.61
C ILE A 93 -16.89 -30.82 -18.31
N ALA A 94 -16.85 -31.00 -19.63
CA ALA A 94 -15.62 -30.91 -20.42
C ALA A 94 -15.02 -29.49 -20.44
N THR A 95 -15.86 -28.45 -20.33
CA THR A 95 -15.42 -27.04 -20.26
C THR A 95 -14.97 -26.59 -18.87
N ILE A 96 -15.09 -27.44 -17.85
CA ILE A 96 -14.62 -27.16 -16.48
C ILE A 96 -13.17 -27.68 -16.27
N ASN A 97 -12.74 -28.64 -17.10
CA ASN A 97 -11.45 -29.31 -16.94
C ASN A 97 -10.33 -28.71 -17.82
N GLU A 98 -10.67 -27.87 -18.80
CA GLU A 98 -9.70 -27.04 -19.51
C GLU A 98 -10.13 -25.58 -19.37
N ASP A 99 -9.44 -24.85 -18.49
CA ASP A 99 -9.60 -23.42 -18.19
C ASP A 99 -9.18 -22.54 -19.39
N HIS A 100 -9.78 -22.79 -20.55
CA HIS A 100 -9.66 -21.91 -21.70
C HIS A 100 -10.65 -20.76 -21.51
N LEU A 101 -10.12 -19.53 -21.52
CA LEU A 101 -10.88 -18.28 -21.44
C LEU A 101 -11.69 -18.10 -22.74
N VAL A 102 -12.79 -18.85 -22.89
CA VAL A 102 -13.68 -18.80 -24.05
C VAL A 102 -14.81 -17.79 -23.79
N PRO A 103 -15.03 -16.82 -24.70
CA PRO A 103 -16.13 -15.86 -24.60
C PRO A 103 -17.49 -16.56 -24.51
N GLY A 104 -18.31 -16.14 -23.55
CA GLY A 104 -19.68 -16.64 -23.35
C GLY A 104 -19.80 -17.96 -22.58
N GLU A 105 -18.71 -18.74 -22.47
CA GLU A 105 -18.70 -20.04 -21.78
C GLU A 105 -17.87 -20.01 -20.48
N SER A 106 -16.84 -19.16 -20.41
CA SER A 106 -16.01 -19.03 -19.23
C SER A 106 -16.60 -18.04 -18.22
N PHE A 107 -16.76 -18.50 -16.97
CA PHE A 107 -17.15 -17.65 -15.84
C PHE A 107 -16.18 -16.48 -15.64
N LEU A 108 -14.87 -16.75 -15.73
CA LEU A 108 -13.83 -15.74 -15.54
C LEU A 108 -13.88 -14.68 -16.65
N PHE A 109 -14.08 -15.11 -17.90
CA PHE A 109 -14.21 -14.20 -19.03
C PHE A 109 -15.48 -13.35 -18.95
N ALA A 110 -16.66 -13.96 -18.70
CA ALA A 110 -17.92 -13.23 -18.59
C ALA A 110 -17.89 -12.19 -17.45
N SER A 111 -17.23 -12.54 -16.33
CA SER A 111 -17.01 -11.62 -15.22
C SER A 111 -16.10 -10.45 -15.62
N LEU A 112 -14.96 -10.74 -16.25
CA LEU A 112 -14.02 -9.72 -16.73
C LEU A 112 -14.68 -8.77 -17.74
N GLU A 113 -15.41 -9.31 -18.70
CA GLU A 113 -16.09 -8.55 -19.75
C GLU A 113 -17.10 -7.56 -19.14
N LEU A 114 -17.94 -8.03 -18.21
CA LEU A 114 -18.87 -7.17 -17.48
C LEU A 114 -18.12 -6.07 -16.71
N LEU A 115 -17.08 -6.42 -15.95
CA LEU A 115 -16.33 -5.45 -15.14
C LEU A 115 -15.67 -4.38 -16.01
N VAL A 116 -15.03 -4.78 -17.11
CA VAL A 116 -14.42 -3.87 -18.11
C VAL A 116 -15.48 -2.98 -18.74
N CYS A 117 -16.62 -3.53 -19.16
CA CYS A 117 -17.69 -2.76 -19.76
C CYS A 117 -18.22 -1.69 -18.79
N VAL A 118 -18.48 -2.04 -17.52
CA VAL A 118 -18.98 -1.09 -16.51
C VAL A 118 -17.97 0.04 -16.31
N LEU A 119 -16.69 -0.30 -16.22
CA LEU A 119 -15.62 0.66 -16.02
C LEU A 119 -15.50 1.64 -17.20
N LEU A 120 -15.47 1.12 -18.42
CA LEU A 120 -15.37 1.92 -19.65
C LEU A 120 -16.60 2.81 -19.92
N SER A 121 -17.77 2.40 -19.41
CA SER A 121 -19.00 3.21 -19.50
C SER A 121 -18.88 4.56 -18.79
N TYR A 122 -18.05 4.65 -17.74
CA TYR A 122 -17.88 5.87 -16.95
C TYR A 122 -16.52 6.53 -17.11
N TYR A 123 -15.51 5.77 -17.55
CA TYR A 123 -14.12 6.19 -17.71
C TYR A 123 -13.57 5.77 -19.07
N PRO A 124 -14.08 6.32 -20.19
CA PRO A 124 -13.67 5.92 -21.54
C PRO A 124 -12.20 6.22 -21.85
N ASN A 125 -11.56 7.12 -21.10
CA ASN A 125 -10.12 7.41 -21.23
C ASN A 125 -9.25 6.16 -20.98
N ILE A 126 -9.75 5.21 -20.17
CA ILE A 126 -9.09 3.92 -19.93
C ILE A 126 -8.99 3.11 -21.23
N ALA A 127 -9.97 3.21 -22.14
CA ALA A 127 -9.90 2.55 -23.45
C ALA A 127 -8.72 3.07 -24.29
N GLY A 128 -8.40 4.35 -24.18
CA GLY A 128 -7.23 4.95 -24.84
C GLY A 128 -5.90 4.45 -24.26
N ASP A 129 -5.81 4.34 -22.93
CA ASP A 129 -4.62 3.78 -22.25
C ASP A 129 -4.42 2.28 -22.56
N LEU A 130 -5.51 1.56 -22.81
CA LEU A 130 -5.51 0.14 -23.21
C LEU A 130 -5.38 -0.08 -24.72
N GLN A 131 -5.29 0.98 -25.54
CA GLN A 131 -5.33 0.91 -27.00
C GLN A 131 -6.53 0.11 -27.56
N LEU A 132 -7.66 0.11 -26.84
CA LEU A 132 -8.86 -0.59 -27.27
C LEU A 132 -9.48 0.11 -28.47
N GLY A 133 -9.99 -0.69 -29.42
CA GLY A 133 -10.57 -0.20 -30.67
C GLY A 133 -11.76 0.79 -30.48
N PRO A 134 -12.18 1.48 -31.55
CA PRO A 134 -13.16 2.58 -31.49
C PRO A 134 -14.53 2.18 -30.92
N ILE A 135 -14.84 0.88 -30.86
CA ILE A 135 -16.08 0.33 -30.27
C ILE A 135 -16.20 0.69 -28.77
N PHE A 136 -15.07 0.84 -28.07
CA PHE A 136 -15.03 1.13 -26.63
C PHE A 136 -14.97 2.63 -26.31
N GLN A 137 -14.96 3.51 -27.31
CA GLN A 137 -15.00 4.97 -27.13
C GLN A 137 -16.44 5.44 -26.88
N MET A 138 -17.01 5.05 -25.73
CA MET A 138 -18.33 5.52 -25.31
C MET A 138 -18.31 7.03 -24.98
N LYS A 139 -19.37 7.74 -25.39
CA LYS A 139 -19.52 9.18 -25.14
C LYS A 139 -19.71 9.44 -23.64
N SER A 140 -18.80 10.23 -23.06
CA SER A 140 -18.91 10.73 -21.68
C SER A 140 -20.15 11.62 -21.52
N SER A 141 -21.09 11.23 -20.65
CA SER A 141 -22.14 12.15 -20.17
C SER A 141 -21.55 13.08 -19.11
N VAL A 142 -21.86 14.38 -19.19
CA VAL A 142 -21.42 15.43 -18.25
C VAL A 142 -22.02 15.19 -16.85
N LYS A 143 -21.23 15.33 -15.76
CA LYS A 143 -21.61 14.87 -14.40
C LYS A 143 -21.64 15.99 -13.35
N THR A 144 -22.52 15.85 -12.36
CA THR A 144 -22.67 16.73 -11.18
C THR A 144 -21.84 16.25 -9.98
N ASN A 145 -21.61 17.08 -8.97
CA ASN A 145 -20.83 16.70 -7.77
C ASN A 145 -21.38 15.49 -7.00
N SER A 146 -22.71 15.27 -6.97
CA SER A 146 -23.31 14.10 -6.32
C SER A 146 -23.11 12.79 -7.08
N ASP A 147 -22.82 12.89 -8.38
CA ASP A 147 -22.49 11.75 -9.22
C ASP A 147 -21.04 11.31 -9.00
N ASN A 148 -20.14 12.23 -8.61
CA ASN A 148 -18.73 11.92 -8.39
C ASN A 148 -18.52 10.93 -7.22
N GLN A 149 -19.24 11.08 -6.11
CA GLN A 149 -19.14 10.14 -4.97
C GLN A 149 -19.63 8.74 -5.32
N LYS A 150 -20.78 8.62 -6.00
CA LYS A 150 -21.31 7.33 -6.45
C LYS A 150 -20.46 6.69 -7.54
N MET A 151 -19.83 7.50 -8.37
CA MET A 151 -18.88 7.03 -9.38
C MET A 151 -17.60 6.52 -8.76
N ASN A 152 -17.10 7.17 -7.70
CA ASN A 152 -16.01 6.67 -6.87
C ASN A 152 -16.39 5.36 -6.17
N GLU A 153 -17.60 5.24 -5.61
CA GLU A 153 -18.12 3.99 -5.04
C GLU A 153 -18.16 2.86 -6.07
N MET A 154 -18.69 3.16 -7.27
CA MET A 154 -18.75 2.21 -8.38
C MET A 154 -17.34 1.73 -8.78
N MET A 155 -16.40 2.65 -8.91
CA MET A 155 -15.02 2.34 -9.27
C MET A 155 -14.33 1.48 -8.20
N LEU A 156 -14.52 1.81 -6.91
CA LEU A 156 -13.99 1.00 -5.81
C LEU A 156 -14.54 -0.42 -5.83
N LEU A 157 -15.86 -0.56 -6.03
CA LEU A 157 -16.50 -1.86 -6.11
C LEU A 157 -16.01 -2.65 -7.34
N ASN A 158 -15.83 -2.00 -8.48
CA ASN A 158 -15.30 -2.64 -9.70
C ASN A 158 -13.85 -3.12 -9.48
N VAL A 159 -13.00 -2.29 -8.88
CA VAL A 159 -11.61 -2.64 -8.50
C VAL A 159 -11.58 -3.81 -7.50
N LYS A 160 -12.46 -3.81 -6.48
CA LYS A 160 -12.59 -4.93 -5.53
C LYS A 160 -12.91 -6.23 -6.25
N LEU A 161 -13.90 -6.20 -7.16
CA LEU A 161 -14.31 -7.38 -7.92
C LEU A 161 -13.21 -7.85 -8.87
N LEU A 162 -12.48 -6.95 -9.54
CA LEU A 162 -11.32 -7.34 -10.34
C LEU A 162 -10.25 -8.08 -9.50
N SER A 163 -10.06 -7.67 -8.24
CA SER A 163 -9.16 -8.38 -7.32
C SER A 163 -9.71 -9.76 -6.92
N GLU A 164 -10.99 -9.86 -6.59
CA GLU A 164 -11.62 -11.14 -6.23
C GLU A 164 -11.64 -12.11 -7.42
N LEU A 165 -11.77 -11.61 -8.65
CA LEU A 165 -11.71 -12.43 -9.85
C LEU A 165 -10.38 -13.20 -9.96
N ILE A 166 -9.26 -12.57 -9.62
CA ILE A 166 -7.94 -13.22 -9.59
C ILE A 166 -7.86 -14.28 -8.49
N THR A 167 -8.55 -14.10 -7.36
CA THR A 167 -8.59 -15.12 -6.32
C THR A 167 -9.48 -16.32 -6.67
N LEU A 168 -10.42 -16.14 -7.60
CA LEU A 168 -11.33 -17.19 -8.07
C LEU A 168 -10.74 -18.06 -9.18
N SER A 169 -9.65 -17.64 -9.84
CA SER A 169 -8.98 -18.46 -10.85
C SER A 169 -8.24 -19.62 -10.19
N SER A 170 -8.61 -20.85 -10.58
CA SER A 170 -8.14 -22.11 -10.01
C SER A 170 -6.88 -22.67 -10.66
N THR A 171 -6.59 -22.31 -11.91
CA THR A 171 -5.43 -22.84 -12.66
C THR A 171 -4.34 -21.79 -12.87
N ASN A 172 -3.10 -22.27 -12.97
CA ASN A 172 -1.96 -21.43 -13.32
C ASN A 172 -2.14 -20.75 -14.69
N ASP A 173 -2.77 -21.44 -15.65
CA ASP A 173 -2.97 -20.93 -17.01
C ASP A 173 -3.97 -19.77 -17.05
N SER A 174 -5.09 -19.88 -16.31
CA SER A 174 -6.07 -18.80 -16.20
C SER A 174 -5.53 -17.60 -15.42
N LEU A 175 -4.76 -17.85 -14.35
CA LEU A 175 -4.03 -16.81 -13.61
C LEU A 175 -3.07 -16.05 -14.55
N GLN A 176 -2.26 -16.77 -15.32
CA GLN A 176 -1.27 -16.17 -16.21
C GLN A 176 -1.89 -15.29 -17.30
N ALA A 177 -3.06 -15.66 -17.81
CA ALA A 177 -3.77 -14.87 -18.79
C ALA A 177 -4.48 -13.63 -18.19
N LEU A 178 -5.02 -13.73 -16.98
CA LEU A 178 -5.82 -12.66 -16.36
C LEU A 178 -4.96 -11.55 -15.72
N ILE A 179 -3.84 -11.90 -15.08
CA ILE A 179 -3.01 -10.95 -14.33
C ILE A 179 -2.60 -9.74 -15.16
N PRO A 180 -2.06 -9.87 -16.39
CA PRO A 180 -1.65 -8.70 -17.18
C PRO A 180 -2.82 -7.77 -17.51
N VAL A 181 -3.99 -8.33 -17.81
CA VAL A 181 -5.19 -7.56 -18.17
C VAL A 181 -5.74 -6.81 -16.96
N VAL A 182 -5.89 -7.50 -15.83
CA VAL A 182 -6.37 -6.91 -14.58
C VAL A 182 -5.39 -5.85 -14.08
N LEU A 183 -4.08 -6.12 -14.11
CA LEU A 183 -3.05 -5.14 -13.75
C LEU A 183 -3.16 -3.88 -14.59
N GLN A 184 -3.26 -4.02 -15.91
CA GLN A 184 -3.34 -2.87 -16.81
C GLN A 184 -4.63 -2.06 -16.56
N LEU A 185 -5.75 -2.72 -16.26
CA LEU A 185 -7.00 -2.05 -15.85
C LEU A 185 -6.83 -1.29 -14.53
N LEU A 186 -6.19 -1.89 -13.53
CA LEU A 186 -5.91 -1.25 -12.23
C LEU A 186 -4.97 -0.04 -12.37
N LEU A 187 -3.94 -0.14 -13.21
CA LEU A 187 -3.05 0.98 -13.50
C LEU A 187 -3.79 2.11 -14.26
N SER A 188 -4.61 1.75 -15.25
CA SER A 188 -5.40 2.71 -16.02
C SER A 188 -6.45 3.42 -15.17
N THR A 189 -7.10 2.71 -14.25
CA THR A 189 -8.00 3.34 -13.25
C THR A 189 -7.24 4.27 -12.32
N SER A 190 -6.07 3.88 -11.84
CA SER A 190 -5.18 4.74 -11.03
C SER A 190 -4.84 6.06 -11.74
N SER A 191 -4.49 6.03 -13.02
CA SER A 191 -4.21 7.23 -13.85
C SER A 191 -5.39 8.22 -13.87
N VAL A 192 -6.60 7.70 -14.07
CA VAL A 192 -7.81 8.52 -14.08
C VAL A 192 -8.03 9.20 -12.73
N ILE A 193 -7.77 8.50 -11.64
CA ILE A 193 -7.89 9.02 -10.26
C ILE A 193 -6.85 10.11 -9.99
N LEU A 194 -5.60 9.87 -10.42
CA LEU A 194 -4.48 10.82 -10.29
C LEU A 194 -4.71 12.13 -11.06
N SER A 195 -5.50 12.10 -12.14
CA SER A 195 -5.84 13.28 -12.93
C SER A 195 -6.84 14.23 -12.24
N THR A 196 -7.51 13.76 -11.19
CA THR A 196 -8.53 14.48 -10.43
C THR A 196 -8.00 14.82 -9.03
N LYS A 197 -8.14 16.07 -8.58
CA LYS A 197 -7.44 16.60 -7.40
C LYS A 197 -8.27 16.56 -6.10
N THR A 198 -8.83 15.42 -5.69
CA THR A 198 -9.64 15.34 -4.44
C THR A 198 -9.09 14.37 -3.39
N ASP A 199 -9.37 14.59 -2.10
CA ASP A 199 -8.80 13.78 -1.00
C ASP A 199 -9.42 12.36 -0.90
N ASP A 200 -10.68 12.17 -1.29
CA ASP A 200 -11.33 10.84 -1.37
C ASP A 200 -10.60 9.89 -2.35
N GLN A 201 -9.81 10.45 -3.27
CA GLN A 201 -9.10 9.73 -4.32
C GLN A 201 -7.75 9.17 -3.87
N LYS A 202 -7.16 9.71 -2.79
CA LYS A 202 -5.96 9.12 -2.16
C LYS A 202 -6.27 7.80 -1.48
N GLN A 203 -7.46 7.66 -0.88
CA GLN A 203 -7.92 6.39 -0.29
C GLN A 203 -8.14 5.33 -1.36
N LEU A 204 -8.79 5.71 -2.47
CA LEU A 204 -8.98 4.85 -3.64
C LEU A 204 -7.65 4.37 -4.22
N LEU A 205 -6.69 5.28 -4.39
CA LEU A 205 -5.35 4.95 -4.86
C LEU A 205 -4.63 4.01 -3.89
N SER A 206 -4.70 4.26 -2.57
CA SER A 206 -4.16 3.36 -1.56
C SER A 206 -4.81 1.97 -1.60
N THR A 207 -6.10 1.88 -1.91
CA THR A 207 -6.79 0.59 -1.99
C THR A 207 -6.35 -0.17 -3.25
N ILE A 208 -6.22 0.51 -4.40
CA ILE A 208 -5.66 -0.08 -5.64
C ILE A 208 -4.25 -0.62 -5.39
N ILE A 209 -3.41 0.11 -4.65
CA ILE A 209 -2.06 -0.34 -4.28
C ILE A 209 -2.14 -1.60 -3.42
N GLN A 210 -2.95 -1.61 -2.37
CA GLN A 210 -3.15 -2.80 -1.53
C GLN A 210 -3.70 -4.00 -2.33
N PHE A 211 -4.52 -3.76 -3.36
CA PHE A 211 -5.01 -4.83 -4.22
C PHE A 211 -3.94 -5.39 -5.14
N ILE A 212 -3.12 -4.51 -5.75
CA ILE A 212 -1.92 -4.92 -6.48
C ILE A 212 -1.05 -5.78 -5.55
N GLU A 213 -0.78 -5.32 -4.33
CA GLU A 213 -0.01 -6.09 -3.32
C GLU A 213 -0.59 -7.49 -3.05
N ASN A 214 -1.91 -7.59 -2.86
CA ASN A 214 -2.59 -8.86 -2.60
C ASN A 214 -2.54 -9.81 -3.81
N ILE A 215 -2.81 -9.30 -5.02
CA ILE A 215 -2.74 -10.08 -6.27
C ILE A 215 -1.35 -10.70 -6.45
N PHE A 216 -0.28 -10.00 -6.08
CA PHE A 216 1.07 -10.52 -6.31
C PHE A 216 1.59 -11.43 -5.21
N SER A 217 1.03 -11.34 -4.00
CA SER A 217 1.31 -12.33 -2.94
C SER A 217 0.89 -13.76 -3.35
N THR A 218 -0.04 -13.90 -4.29
CA THR A 218 -0.55 -15.20 -4.75
C THR A 218 0.15 -15.73 -6.01
N THR A 219 0.98 -14.92 -6.70
CA THR A 219 1.60 -15.28 -7.98
C THR A 219 3.08 -15.62 -7.83
N ILE A 220 3.47 -16.83 -8.23
CA ILE A 220 4.81 -17.39 -7.98
C ILE A 220 5.72 -17.34 -9.22
N ASP A 221 5.16 -17.06 -10.42
CA ASP A 221 5.93 -17.09 -11.68
C ASP A 221 6.80 -15.83 -11.88
N LYS A 222 8.10 -16.06 -12.05
CA LYS A 222 9.12 -15.03 -12.25
C LYS A 222 8.89 -14.21 -13.52
N ASP A 223 8.44 -14.83 -14.60
CA ASP A 223 8.29 -14.13 -15.88
C ASP A 223 7.09 -13.19 -15.85
N ILE A 224 6.01 -13.60 -15.18
CA ILE A 224 4.84 -12.76 -14.92
C ILE A 224 5.22 -11.57 -14.03
N LEU A 225 5.99 -11.82 -12.97
CA LEU A 225 6.48 -10.76 -12.08
C LEU A 225 7.35 -9.75 -12.84
N ARG A 226 8.27 -10.23 -13.70
CA ARG A 226 9.10 -9.35 -14.53
C ARG A 226 8.27 -8.54 -15.51
N CYS A 227 7.32 -9.16 -16.21
CA CYS A 227 6.40 -8.47 -17.12
C CYS A 227 5.59 -7.41 -16.38
N THR A 228 5.08 -7.74 -15.19
CA THR A 228 4.33 -6.83 -14.31
C THR A 228 5.14 -5.60 -13.94
N VAL A 229 6.37 -5.80 -13.46
CA VAL A 229 7.30 -4.70 -13.15
C VAL A 229 7.49 -3.80 -14.35
N MET A 230 7.75 -4.38 -15.53
CA MET A 230 7.93 -3.60 -16.75
C MET A 230 6.65 -2.87 -17.17
N THR A 231 5.48 -3.48 -17.01
CA THR A 231 4.19 -2.84 -17.28
C THR A 231 3.98 -1.63 -16.37
N ILE A 232 4.28 -1.73 -15.07
CA ILE A 232 4.16 -0.61 -14.13
C ILE A 232 5.12 0.54 -14.51
N ILE A 233 6.37 0.22 -14.84
CA ILE A 233 7.38 1.22 -15.25
C ILE A 233 6.98 1.88 -16.59
N ASN A 234 6.58 1.09 -17.59
CA ASN A 234 6.14 1.58 -18.90
C ASN A 234 4.87 2.43 -18.79
N PHE A 235 3.94 2.01 -17.94
CA PHE A 235 2.74 2.79 -17.69
C PHE A 235 3.08 4.15 -17.06
N ARG A 236 3.98 4.17 -16.08
CA ARG A 236 4.40 5.40 -15.43
C ARG A 236 5.16 6.35 -16.37
N THR A 237 6.05 5.83 -17.20
CA THR A 237 6.77 6.62 -18.22
C THR A 237 5.82 7.18 -19.30
N ASN A 238 4.74 6.46 -19.63
CA ASN A 238 3.69 7.00 -20.47
C ASN A 238 2.93 8.16 -19.78
N LEU A 239 2.71 8.08 -18.47
CA LEU A 239 2.09 9.16 -17.71
C LEU A 239 2.99 10.40 -17.57
N THR A 240 4.32 10.24 -17.46
CA THR A 240 5.23 11.40 -17.48
C THR A 240 5.11 12.16 -18.80
N ASN A 241 5.01 11.44 -19.92
CA ASN A 241 4.84 12.05 -21.25
C ASN A 241 3.52 12.82 -21.37
N LYS A 242 2.50 12.43 -20.59
CA LYS A 242 1.20 13.11 -20.50
C LYS A 242 1.16 14.26 -19.47
N GLY A 243 2.29 14.57 -18.80
CA GLY A 243 2.40 15.68 -17.85
C GLY A 243 1.94 15.37 -16.42
N VAL A 244 1.66 14.10 -16.08
CA VAL A 244 1.34 13.69 -14.70
C VAL A 244 2.63 13.37 -13.94
N SER A 245 2.87 14.01 -12.79
CA SER A 245 4.16 13.99 -12.08
C SER A 245 4.12 13.32 -10.70
N ASP A 246 3.40 12.21 -10.54
CA ASP A 246 3.39 11.48 -9.27
C ASP A 246 4.18 10.17 -9.37
N ASN A 247 5.47 10.22 -9.05
CA ASN A 247 6.31 9.02 -8.98
C ASN A 247 6.12 8.24 -7.66
N GLY A 248 5.62 8.89 -6.59
CA GLY A 248 5.65 8.33 -5.24
C GLY A 248 4.80 7.06 -5.11
N HIS A 249 3.59 7.09 -5.67
CA HIS A 249 2.67 5.94 -5.61
C HIS A 249 3.16 4.74 -6.40
N PHE A 250 3.76 4.96 -7.58
CA PHE A 250 4.31 3.88 -8.41
C PHE A 250 5.55 3.24 -7.78
N VAL A 251 6.39 4.03 -7.11
CA VAL A 251 7.52 3.50 -6.33
C VAL A 251 7.02 2.64 -5.18
N GLN A 252 5.93 3.03 -4.50
CA GLN A 252 5.33 2.21 -3.45
C GLN A 252 4.80 0.88 -4.00
N CYS A 253 4.05 0.89 -5.11
CA CYS A 253 3.61 -0.35 -5.78
C CYS A 253 4.77 -1.29 -6.10
N LEU A 254 5.81 -0.76 -6.74
CA LEU A 254 6.98 -1.55 -7.13
C LEU A 254 7.72 -2.10 -5.91
N THR A 255 7.82 -1.31 -4.84
CA THR A 255 8.48 -1.72 -3.60
C THR A 255 7.78 -2.92 -2.99
N SER A 256 6.47 -2.85 -2.84
CA SER A 256 5.70 -3.94 -2.26
C SER A 256 5.76 -5.20 -3.13
N LEU A 257 5.73 -5.04 -4.46
CA LEU A 257 5.92 -6.15 -5.41
C LEU A 257 7.29 -6.81 -5.24
N LEU A 258 8.36 -6.01 -5.16
CA LEU A 258 9.74 -6.49 -4.98
C LEU A 258 9.92 -7.24 -3.66
N ILE A 259 9.31 -6.75 -2.57
CA ILE A 259 9.40 -7.37 -1.23
C ILE A 259 8.68 -8.72 -1.20
N ASN A 260 7.51 -8.80 -1.81
CA ASN A 260 6.69 -10.02 -1.84
C ASN A 260 7.18 -11.05 -2.88
N SER A 261 8.18 -10.70 -3.69
CA SER A 261 8.73 -11.55 -4.75
C SER A 261 10.11 -12.11 -4.37
N PRO A 262 10.19 -13.27 -3.69
CA PRO A 262 11.45 -13.80 -3.16
C PRO A 262 12.47 -14.20 -4.23
N SER A 263 12.04 -14.31 -5.49
CA SER A 263 12.79 -14.96 -6.56
C SER A 263 13.15 -14.03 -7.73
N MET A 264 12.80 -12.75 -7.62
CA MET A 264 13.01 -11.75 -8.66
C MET A 264 14.38 -11.07 -8.51
N ASN A 265 15.11 -10.98 -9.63
CA ASN A 265 16.33 -10.18 -9.72
C ASN A 265 15.99 -8.77 -10.20
N LEU A 266 16.78 -7.80 -9.75
CA LEU A 266 16.62 -6.41 -10.17
C LEU A 266 16.90 -6.24 -11.66
N THR A 267 16.09 -5.43 -12.34
CA THR A 267 16.38 -4.98 -13.70
C THR A 267 16.94 -3.57 -13.65
N ASP A 268 17.82 -3.20 -14.59
CA ASP A 268 18.40 -1.84 -14.64
C ASP A 268 17.30 -0.77 -14.74
N GLN A 269 16.21 -1.08 -15.44
CA GLN A 269 15.04 -0.19 -15.56
C GLN A 269 14.35 0.07 -14.21
N CYS A 270 14.34 -0.91 -13.28
CA CYS A 270 13.87 -0.68 -11.92
C CYS A 270 14.76 0.31 -11.20
N VAL A 271 16.08 0.13 -11.28
CA VAL A 271 17.04 1.03 -10.62
C VAL A 271 16.87 2.45 -11.13
N ASP A 272 16.83 2.61 -12.46
CA ASP A 272 16.64 3.89 -13.11
C ASP A 272 15.35 4.57 -12.66
N PHE A 273 14.26 3.80 -12.53
CA PHE A 273 12.99 4.31 -12.06
C PHE A 273 13.07 4.85 -10.61
N TYR A 274 13.72 4.11 -9.69
CA TYR A 274 13.92 4.60 -8.32
C TYR A 274 14.86 5.82 -8.29
N GLN A 275 15.91 5.86 -9.11
CA GLN A 275 16.81 7.01 -9.20
C GLN A 275 16.11 8.25 -9.75
N GLN A 276 15.24 8.10 -10.75
CA GLN A 276 14.42 9.20 -11.28
C GLN A 276 13.49 9.74 -10.20
N ALA A 277 12.79 8.86 -9.47
CA ALA A 277 11.90 9.26 -8.39
C ALA A 277 12.65 9.89 -7.20
N PHE A 278 13.87 9.43 -6.92
CA PHE A 278 14.75 10.01 -5.89
C PHE A 278 15.21 11.43 -6.21
N ASN A 279 15.36 11.74 -7.50
CA ASN A 279 15.75 13.05 -8.01
C ASN A 279 14.55 13.96 -8.36
N ASP A 280 13.32 13.57 -7.99
CA ASP A 280 12.12 14.35 -8.25
C ASP A 280 12.15 15.70 -7.49
N GLU A 281 11.63 16.76 -8.11
CA GLU A 281 11.56 18.09 -7.49
C GLU A 281 10.63 18.09 -6.25
N LYS A 282 9.63 17.19 -6.22
CA LYS A 282 8.66 17.14 -5.13
C LYS A 282 9.24 16.48 -3.87
N PRO A 283 9.22 17.16 -2.71
CA PRO A 283 9.76 16.61 -1.47
C PRO A 283 8.97 15.39 -0.98
N GLU A 284 7.64 15.36 -1.17
CA GLU A 284 6.78 14.24 -0.79
C GLU A 284 7.16 12.94 -1.52
N THR A 285 7.47 13.05 -2.81
CA THR A 285 7.92 11.93 -3.64
C THR A 285 9.27 11.43 -3.16
N ARG A 286 10.22 12.33 -2.88
CA ARG A 286 11.54 11.96 -2.35
C ARG A 286 11.43 11.25 -1.00
N ILE A 287 10.61 11.74 -0.08
CA ILE A 287 10.34 11.07 1.21
C ILE A 287 9.75 9.68 0.98
N ARG A 288 8.80 9.54 0.05
CA ARG A 288 8.19 8.23 -0.28
C ARG A 288 9.22 7.24 -0.80
N VAL A 289 10.12 7.68 -1.69
CA VAL A 289 11.20 6.84 -2.23
C VAL A 289 12.14 6.39 -1.11
N LEU A 290 12.51 7.30 -0.20
CA LEU A 290 13.36 6.98 0.95
C LEU A 290 12.71 5.94 1.89
N GLN A 291 11.42 6.10 2.18
CA GLN A 291 10.65 5.11 2.96
C GLN A 291 10.64 3.73 2.28
N CYS A 292 10.44 3.72 0.97
CA CYS A 292 10.45 2.50 0.16
C CYS A 292 11.83 1.82 0.13
N LEU A 293 12.91 2.59 -0.04
CA LEU A 293 14.28 2.08 0.04
C LEU A 293 14.57 1.47 1.41
N ASN A 294 14.10 2.11 2.49
CA ASN A 294 14.26 1.59 3.84
C ASN A 294 13.55 0.24 4.02
N GLN A 295 12.36 0.05 3.44
CA GLN A 295 11.66 -1.24 3.43
C GLN A 295 12.43 -2.30 2.62
N LEU A 296 12.98 -1.94 1.46
CA LEU A 296 13.80 -2.85 0.64
C LEU A 296 15.08 -3.26 1.35
N PHE A 297 15.70 -2.38 2.14
CA PHE A 297 16.85 -2.72 2.96
C PHE A 297 16.50 -3.74 4.05
N GLN A 298 15.23 -3.87 4.44
CA GLN A 298 14.77 -4.83 5.45
C GLN A 298 14.14 -6.09 4.85
N CYS A 299 14.11 -6.21 3.52
CA CYS A 299 13.45 -7.35 2.89
C CYS A 299 14.19 -8.68 3.16
N THR A 300 13.44 -9.78 3.06
CA THR A 300 13.93 -11.15 3.29
C THR A 300 14.82 -11.63 2.15
N ASN A 301 14.62 -11.13 0.92
CA ASN A 301 15.44 -11.43 -0.24
C ASN A 301 16.82 -10.74 -0.15
N THR A 302 17.83 -11.50 0.30
CA THR A 302 19.17 -10.98 0.57
C THR A 302 19.88 -10.49 -0.70
N ALA A 303 19.66 -11.12 -1.85
CA ALA A 303 20.26 -10.71 -3.12
C ALA A 303 19.76 -9.33 -3.55
N LEU A 304 18.43 -9.16 -3.55
CA LEU A 304 17.78 -7.88 -3.87
C LEU A 304 18.20 -6.80 -2.88
N ARG A 305 18.13 -7.09 -1.59
CA ARG A 305 18.56 -6.19 -0.51
C ARG A 305 19.98 -5.68 -0.71
N ASN A 306 20.93 -6.59 -0.92
CA ASN A 306 22.33 -6.24 -1.08
C ASN A 306 22.57 -5.40 -2.34
N GLN A 307 21.87 -5.68 -3.44
CA GLN A 307 21.93 -4.86 -4.66
C GLN A 307 21.44 -3.42 -4.41
N PHE A 308 20.27 -3.24 -3.78
CA PHE A 308 19.77 -1.91 -3.44
C PHE A 308 20.68 -1.16 -2.46
N ILE A 309 21.24 -1.85 -1.45
CA ILE A 309 22.20 -1.25 -0.51
C ILE A 309 23.43 -0.74 -1.28
N GLN A 310 24.01 -1.55 -2.16
CA GLN A 310 25.20 -1.17 -2.92
C GLN A 310 24.96 0.03 -3.83
N ILE A 311 23.80 0.10 -4.49
CA ILE A 311 23.45 1.17 -5.44
C ILE A 311 23.07 2.47 -4.71
N PHE A 312 22.22 2.40 -3.69
CA PHE A 312 21.63 3.59 -3.09
C PHE A 312 22.42 4.17 -1.91
N THR A 313 23.25 3.39 -1.20
CA THR A 313 24.04 3.93 -0.07
C THR A 313 24.93 5.12 -0.47
N PRO A 314 25.66 5.08 -1.61
CA PRO A 314 26.42 6.25 -2.08
C PRO A 314 25.53 7.46 -2.41
N LEU A 315 24.34 7.23 -2.99
CA LEU A 315 23.38 8.29 -3.34
C LEU A 315 22.82 8.95 -2.07
N LEU A 316 22.42 8.16 -1.08
CA LEU A 316 21.97 8.64 0.23
C LEU A 316 23.05 9.47 0.93
N LEU A 317 24.31 9.04 0.87
CA LEU A 317 25.42 9.78 1.44
C LEU A 317 25.64 11.13 0.73
N ASN A 318 25.48 11.17 -0.60
CA ASN A 318 25.59 12.41 -1.36
C ASN A 318 24.43 13.37 -1.07
N GLU A 319 23.20 12.87 -0.84
CA GLU A 319 22.09 13.70 -0.40
C GLU A 319 22.37 14.37 0.95
N LEU A 320 22.94 13.63 1.91
CA LEU A 320 23.31 14.18 3.21
C LEU A 320 24.39 15.27 3.14
N LYS A 321 25.22 15.27 2.10
CA LYS A 321 26.26 16.28 1.88
C LYS A 321 25.74 17.56 1.23
N LYS A 322 24.49 17.60 0.76
CA LYS A 322 23.92 18.82 0.18
C LYS A 322 23.62 19.82 1.31
N ASP A 323 24.02 21.09 1.12
CA ASP A 323 23.86 22.19 2.11
C ASP A 323 22.40 22.63 2.37
N ASN A 324 21.42 21.76 2.08
CA ASN A 324 19.99 22.05 2.17
C ASN A 324 19.28 21.29 3.31
N ALA A 325 20.04 20.68 4.22
CA ALA A 325 19.50 19.84 5.31
C ALA A 325 18.50 20.59 6.20
N GLU A 326 18.62 21.92 6.31
CA GLU A 326 17.71 22.77 7.09
C GLU A 326 16.35 23.02 6.43
N GLN A 327 16.27 22.92 5.10
CA GLN A 327 15.03 23.10 4.35
C GLN A 327 14.29 21.78 4.10
N GLN A 328 14.97 20.64 4.27
CA GLN A 328 14.44 19.31 3.93
C GLN A 328 14.48 18.33 5.10
N GLN A 329 14.13 18.81 6.31
CA GLN A 329 14.18 18.07 7.58
C GLN A 329 13.61 16.64 7.49
N GLU A 330 12.43 16.46 6.88
CA GLU A 330 11.77 15.14 6.81
C GLU A 330 12.50 14.16 5.90
N SER A 331 13.07 14.63 4.79
CA SER A 331 13.89 13.79 3.91
C SER A 331 15.20 13.39 4.59
N THR A 332 15.85 14.31 5.33
CA THR A 332 17.07 14.03 6.08
C THR A 332 16.81 12.96 7.14
N ILE A 333 15.71 13.05 7.89
CA ILE A 333 15.32 12.02 8.86
C ILE A 333 15.19 10.66 8.18
N GLU A 334 14.54 10.59 7.01
CA GLU A 334 14.34 9.32 6.32
C GLU A 334 15.64 8.73 5.75
N VAL A 335 16.57 9.57 5.28
CA VAL A 335 17.92 9.12 4.92
C VAL A 335 18.67 8.56 6.14
N LEU A 336 18.59 9.23 7.30
CA LEU A 336 19.21 8.74 8.54
C LEU A 336 18.61 7.39 8.98
N LYS A 337 17.30 7.19 8.84
CA LYS A 337 16.66 5.89 9.09
C LYS A 337 17.20 4.80 8.17
N CYS A 338 17.45 5.11 6.89
CA CYS A 338 18.07 4.14 5.98
C CYS A 338 19.45 3.71 6.50
N PHE A 339 20.29 4.65 6.95
CA PHE A 339 21.59 4.32 7.57
C PHE A 339 21.45 3.55 8.88
N GLU A 340 20.47 3.88 9.73
CA GLU A 340 20.15 3.10 10.94
C GLU A 340 19.82 1.65 10.59
N THR A 341 18.98 1.43 9.58
CA THR A 341 18.65 0.09 9.08
C THR A 341 19.88 -0.66 8.56
N LEU A 342 20.85 0.01 7.94
CA LEU A 342 22.09 -0.67 7.52
C LEU A 342 22.85 -1.29 8.71
N LEU A 343 22.78 -0.68 9.91
CA LEU A 343 23.41 -1.26 11.10
C LEU A 343 22.74 -2.57 11.55
N THR A 344 21.45 -2.75 11.28
CA THR A 344 20.73 -3.96 11.69
C THR A 344 20.88 -5.09 10.67
N VAL A 345 20.98 -4.73 9.40
CA VAL A 345 20.96 -5.66 8.26
C VAL A 345 22.35 -6.25 7.95
N VAL A 346 23.41 -5.49 8.18
CA VAL A 346 24.78 -5.89 7.83
C VAL A 346 25.36 -6.88 8.85
N ASP A 347 26.24 -7.76 8.38
CA ASP A 347 26.94 -8.77 9.18
C ASP A 347 27.65 -8.16 10.39
N SER A 348 27.73 -8.93 11.48
CA SER A 348 28.27 -8.48 12.78
C SER A 348 29.70 -7.92 12.69
N THR A 349 30.51 -8.41 11.76
CA THR A 349 31.90 -7.96 11.52
C THR A 349 31.96 -6.55 10.92
N LEU A 350 31.10 -6.25 9.95
CA LEU A 350 31.03 -4.95 9.28
C LEU A 350 30.22 -3.92 10.07
N ARG A 351 29.30 -4.39 10.92
CA ARG A 351 28.41 -3.56 11.75
C ARG A 351 29.15 -2.56 12.62
N VAL A 352 30.21 -3.00 13.30
CA VAL A 352 31.05 -2.15 14.15
C VAL A 352 31.73 -1.03 13.34
N ARG A 353 32.23 -1.36 12.15
CA ARG A 353 32.86 -0.39 11.24
C ARG A 353 31.86 0.58 10.63
N LEU A 354 30.63 0.13 10.35
CA LEU A 354 29.56 1.02 9.90
C LEU A 354 29.12 1.96 11.03
N ALA A 355 29.01 1.45 12.27
CA ALA A 355 28.68 2.27 13.43
C ALA A 355 29.69 3.40 13.62
N SER A 356 30.99 3.13 13.41
CA SER A 356 32.02 4.16 13.53
C SER A 356 31.96 5.25 12.45
N LEU A 357 31.26 5.02 11.33
CA LEU A 357 31.01 6.02 10.28
C LEU A 357 29.67 6.75 10.46
N ILE A 358 28.64 6.02 10.90
CA ILE A 358 27.27 6.54 11.03
C ILE A 358 27.13 7.43 12.28
N ILE A 359 27.75 7.06 13.40
CA ILE A 359 27.67 7.85 14.64
C ILE A 359 28.19 9.29 14.45
N PRO A 360 29.41 9.52 13.89
CA PRO A 360 29.88 10.87 13.62
C PRO A 360 28.99 11.62 12.63
N LEU A 361 28.46 10.93 11.62
CA LEU A 361 27.54 11.50 10.64
C LEU A 361 26.26 12.01 11.32
N PHE A 362 25.68 11.26 12.25
CA PHE A 362 24.51 11.70 13.03
C PHE A 362 24.83 12.94 13.87
N ILE A 363 26.00 12.95 14.54
CA ILE A 363 26.42 14.08 15.39
C ILE A 363 26.66 15.35 14.55
N ASN A 364 27.15 15.24 13.32
CA ASN A 364 27.39 16.40 12.45
C ASN A 364 26.12 17.14 12.01
N PHE A 365 24.95 16.50 12.09
CA PHE A 365 23.67 17.16 11.85
C PHE A 365 23.11 17.89 13.09
N LEU A 366 23.80 17.80 14.24
CA LEU A 366 23.46 18.60 15.42
C LEU A 366 24.03 20.02 15.28
N PRO A 367 23.32 21.04 15.78
CA PRO A 367 23.73 22.42 15.61
C PRO A 367 25.01 22.76 16.38
N ASP A 368 25.94 23.40 15.69
CA ASP A 368 27.15 23.99 16.25
C ASP A 368 26.82 25.36 16.82
N SER A 369 26.34 25.46 18.06
CA SER A 369 26.24 26.80 18.65
C SER A 369 26.47 26.86 20.15
N THR A 370 27.73 27.15 20.44
CA THR A 370 28.20 28.18 21.38
C THR A 370 27.66 29.61 21.08
N LEU A 371 26.86 29.80 20.04
CA LEU A 371 26.22 31.08 19.72
C LEU A 371 24.87 31.23 20.43
N SER A 372 24.95 31.95 21.54
CA SER A 372 23.88 32.53 22.32
C SER A 372 22.77 33.18 21.48
N SER A 373 21.58 33.17 22.07
CA SER A 373 20.63 34.29 22.02
C SER A 373 20.11 34.75 20.67
N VAL A 374 19.31 33.94 19.97
CA VAL A 374 18.10 34.50 19.35
C VAL A 374 16.97 33.47 19.42
N ARG A 375 15.85 33.90 19.98
CA ARG A 375 14.55 33.23 19.91
C ARG A 375 14.08 33.28 18.44
N ILE A 376 14.60 32.39 17.60
CA ILE A 376 14.18 32.22 16.20
C ILE A 376 13.61 30.82 16.08
N ASN A 377 12.44 30.72 15.47
CA ASN A 377 11.78 29.48 15.05
C ASN A 377 12.81 28.42 14.65
N TYR A 378 12.84 27.30 15.36
CA TYR A 378 13.68 26.15 15.04
C TYR A 378 13.11 25.44 13.79
N PRO A 379 13.74 25.51 12.59
CA PRO A 379 13.26 24.73 11.44
C PRO A 379 13.50 23.22 11.63
N ASN A 380 14.41 22.82 12.54
CA ASN A 380 14.91 21.43 12.65
C ASN A 380 14.64 20.72 14.00
N ALA A 381 13.68 21.17 14.80
CA ALA A 381 13.45 20.60 16.14
C ALA A 381 13.13 19.09 16.13
N ARG A 382 12.45 18.59 15.08
CA ARG A 382 12.14 17.16 14.97
C ARG A 382 13.37 16.35 14.57
N LEU A 383 14.19 16.84 13.64
CA LEU A 383 15.44 16.20 13.24
C LEU A 383 16.40 16.07 14.43
N ILE A 384 16.60 17.16 15.18
CA ILE A 384 17.47 17.15 16.37
C ILE A 384 16.93 16.18 17.43
N SER A 385 15.61 16.20 17.66
CA SER A 385 15.01 15.29 18.63
C SER A 385 15.17 13.83 18.22
N TYR A 386 14.96 13.52 16.94
CA TYR A 386 15.18 12.19 16.37
C TYR A 386 16.65 11.77 16.53
N ILE A 387 17.61 12.60 16.11
CA ILE A 387 19.05 12.29 16.22
C ILE A 387 19.46 12.01 17.66
N ILE A 388 19.06 12.85 18.63
CA ILE A 388 19.43 12.65 20.03
C ILE A 388 18.83 11.34 20.58
N GLU A 389 17.57 11.07 20.27
CA GLU A 389 16.91 9.82 20.68
C GLU A 389 17.60 8.59 20.09
N ARG A 390 17.96 8.65 18.81
CA ARG A 390 18.68 7.55 18.13
C ARG A 390 20.10 7.38 18.67
N ILE A 391 20.84 8.46 18.92
CA ILE A 391 22.17 8.38 19.55
C ILE A 391 22.08 7.74 20.94
N GLN A 392 21.11 8.16 21.76
CA GLN A 392 20.89 7.57 23.09
C GLN A 392 20.61 6.07 23.03
N TYR A 393 19.87 5.62 22.01
CA TYR A 393 19.64 4.21 21.74
C TYR A 393 20.91 3.46 21.29
N LEU A 394 21.76 4.08 20.45
CA LEU A 394 22.98 3.46 19.92
C LEU A 394 24.14 3.37 20.93
N ILE A 395 24.21 4.27 21.92
CA ILE A 395 25.28 4.28 22.95
C ILE A 395 25.49 2.92 23.64
N PRO A 396 24.46 2.26 24.20
CA PRO A 396 24.65 0.95 24.85
C PRO A 396 25.00 -0.17 23.87
N LEU A 397 24.65 -0.05 22.58
CA LEU A 397 24.93 -1.07 21.56
C LEU A 397 26.37 -1.01 21.04
N TYR A 398 26.96 0.19 20.96
CA TYR A 398 28.28 0.45 20.37
C TYR A 398 29.18 1.28 21.31
N SER A 399 29.22 0.88 22.60
CA SER A 399 29.84 1.69 23.65
C SER A 399 31.34 1.94 23.45
N ASN A 400 32.08 0.97 22.89
CA ASN A 400 33.52 1.10 22.69
C ASN A 400 33.83 2.04 21.52
N GLU A 401 33.09 1.90 20.42
CA GLU A 401 33.20 2.73 19.23
C GLU A 401 32.83 4.18 19.56
N PHE A 402 31.74 4.36 20.32
CA PHE A 402 31.31 5.67 20.77
C PHE A 402 32.36 6.35 21.65
N ARG A 403 32.97 5.62 22.60
CA ARG A 403 34.08 6.13 23.43
C ARG A 403 35.27 6.55 22.58
N LEU A 404 35.66 5.71 21.61
CA LEU A 404 36.81 5.98 20.75
C LEU A 404 36.58 7.24 19.90
N ILE A 405 35.40 7.37 19.29
CA ILE A 405 35.01 8.55 18.47
C ILE A 405 35.05 9.84 19.31
N LEU A 406 34.48 9.82 20.51
CA LEU A 406 34.46 10.99 21.39
C LEU A 406 35.84 11.35 21.95
N GLN A 407 36.75 10.38 22.08
CA GLN A 407 38.14 10.62 22.46
C GLN A 407 38.95 11.20 21.29
N THR A 408 38.74 10.72 20.08
CA THR A 408 39.44 11.20 18.87
C THR A 408 38.94 12.56 18.38
N SER A 409 37.69 12.93 18.70
CA SER A 409 37.06 14.15 18.18
C SER A 409 36.34 14.92 19.30
N PRO A 410 37.05 15.80 20.04
CA PRO A 410 36.47 16.56 21.14
C PRO A 410 35.36 17.52 20.66
N ASP A 411 35.43 17.98 19.41
CA ASP A 411 34.40 18.83 18.80
C ASP A 411 33.04 18.11 18.71
N LEU A 412 33.02 16.84 18.29
CA LEU A 412 31.80 16.04 18.24
C LEU A 412 31.19 15.84 19.63
N ARG A 413 32.04 15.67 20.65
CA ARG A 413 31.61 15.55 22.04
C ARG A 413 30.91 16.82 22.52
N THR A 414 31.52 17.98 22.31
CA THR A 414 30.93 19.26 22.73
C THR A 414 29.63 19.56 22.00
N LYS A 415 29.55 19.29 20.69
CA LYS A 415 28.31 19.39 19.91
C LYS A 415 27.18 18.53 20.49
N LEU A 416 27.45 17.26 20.79
CA LEU A 416 26.48 16.35 21.38
C LEU A 416 26.02 16.80 22.78
N GLU A 417 26.96 17.16 23.65
CA GLU A 417 26.63 17.63 25.01
C GLU A 417 25.77 18.91 24.97
N ASN A 418 26.07 19.85 24.08
CA ASN A 418 25.29 21.07 23.89
C ASN A 418 23.88 20.78 23.37
N ALA A 419 23.75 19.88 22.39
CA ALA A 419 22.46 19.48 21.85
C ALA A 419 21.57 18.81 22.91
N ILE A 420 22.13 17.91 23.73
CA ILE A 420 21.39 17.23 24.81
C ILE A 420 20.94 18.23 25.88
N ARG A 421 21.84 19.09 26.37
CA ARG A 421 21.51 20.12 27.38
C ARG A 421 20.38 21.02 26.90
N ARG A 422 20.41 21.43 25.64
CA ARG A 422 19.38 22.29 25.04
C ARG A 422 18.04 21.58 24.90
N GLN A 423 18.04 20.30 24.53
CA GLN A 423 16.81 19.50 24.48
C GLN A 423 16.17 19.33 25.87
N GLN A 424 16.98 19.14 26.90
CA GLN A 424 16.51 19.07 28.29
C GLN A 424 15.90 20.39 28.75
N GLN A 425 16.55 21.52 28.46
CA GLN A 425 16.01 22.86 28.76
C GLN A 425 14.66 23.12 28.06
N LEU A 426 14.51 22.72 26.79
CA LEU A 426 13.25 22.84 26.06
C LEU A 426 12.14 21.97 26.67
N LYS A 427 12.45 20.74 27.08
CA LYS A 427 11.48 19.85 27.76
C LYS A 427 11.08 20.40 29.13
N GLN A 428 12.02 20.99 29.87
CA GLN A 428 11.75 21.65 31.16
C GLN A 428 10.82 22.86 30.98
N GLN A 429 11.12 23.75 30.03
CA GLN A 429 10.29 24.92 29.72
C GLN A 429 8.87 24.54 29.29
N GLN A 430 8.70 23.50 28.46
CA GLN A 430 7.37 23.00 28.08
C GLN A 430 6.60 22.38 29.26
N LYS A 431 7.30 21.80 30.23
CA LYS A 431 6.70 21.25 31.43
C LYS A 431 6.25 22.37 32.37
N ASP A 432 7.10 23.38 32.56
CA ASP A 432 6.82 24.57 33.36
C ASP A 432 5.67 25.41 32.76
N GLU A 433 5.58 25.52 31.42
CA GLU A 433 4.46 26.18 30.72
C GLU A 433 3.14 25.39 30.80
N ARG A 434 3.20 24.05 30.87
CA ARG A 434 2.01 23.21 31.10
C ARG A 434 1.55 23.34 32.55
N GLU A 435 2.47 23.32 33.51
CA GLU A 435 2.16 23.50 34.93
C GLU A 435 1.63 24.92 35.20
N SER A 436 2.18 25.96 34.57
CA SER A 436 1.63 27.32 34.65
C SER A 436 0.26 27.47 33.98
N ASN A 437 -0.02 26.75 32.88
CA ASN A 437 -1.36 26.73 32.26
C ASN A 437 -2.40 25.95 33.09
N TYR A 438 -1.98 24.92 33.83
CA TYR A 438 -2.83 24.26 34.82
C TYR A 438 -3.12 25.18 36.02
N SER A 439 -2.14 26.00 36.45
CA SER A 439 -2.36 27.02 37.48
C SER A 439 -3.18 28.22 36.98
N SER A 440 -3.03 28.66 35.72
CA SER A 440 -3.81 29.77 35.14
C SER A 440 -5.26 29.41 34.81
N LYS A 441 -5.60 28.13 34.61
CA LYS A 441 -7.00 27.69 34.54
C LYS A 441 -7.73 27.75 35.88
N HIS A 442 -7.02 27.85 37.00
CA HIS A 442 -7.62 28.01 38.33
C HIS A 442 -7.80 29.47 38.79
N TYR A 443 -7.32 30.47 38.04
CA TYR A 443 -7.51 31.89 38.38
C TYR A 443 -8.65 32.59 37.61
N HIS A 444 -9.36 31.88 36.72
CA HIS A 444 -10.57 32.40 36.07
C HIS A 444 -11.78 31.50 36.27
N THR A 445 -12.05 31.10 37.51
CA THR A 445 -13.42 30.75 37.92
C THR A 445 -13.57 30.96 39.42
N THR A 446 -13.99 32.16 39.84
CA THR A 446 -14.93 32.42 40.95
C THR A 446 -14.92 33.91 41.33
N LEU A 447 -15.69 34.73 40.61
CA LEU A 447 -16.56 35.70 41.27
C LEU A 447 -17.96 35.06 41.29
N ASN A 448 -18.19 34.23 42.30
CA ASN A 448 -19.48 34.07 42.95
C ASN A 448 -19.31 33.15 44.16
N SER A 449 -19.57 33.77 45.31
CA SER A 449 -19.59 33.22 46.65
C SER A 449 -20.60 32.09 46.81
N SER A 450 -20.20 30.95 47.38
CA SER A 450 -20.63 30.51 48.72
C SER A 450 -20.17 29.07 49.04
N SER A 451 -19.74 28.91 50.29
CA SER A 451 -19.82 27.71 51.13
C SER A 451 -18.75 26.60 51.05
N GLN A 452 -17.97 26.59 52.14
CA GLN A 452 -17.50 25.44 52.94
C GLN A 452 -16.35 24.54 52.41
N ALA A 453 -15.20 24.67 53.09
CA ALA A 453 -14.20 23.60 53.22
C ALA A 453 -14.67 22.56 54.26
N PRO A 454 -14.09 21.33 54.25
CA PRO A 454 -12.95 21.12 55.13
C PRO A 454 -11.79 20.27 54.57
N SER A 455 -10.65 20.49 55.23
CA SER A 455 -9.31 19.88 55.25
C SER A 455 -9.11 18.38 55.02
N LEU A 456 -7.98 18.01 54.38
CA LEU A 456 -6.92 17.14 54.95
C LEU A 456 -5.65 17.14 54.06
N PRO A 457 -4.44 17.50 54.55
CA PRO A 457 -3.20 17.31 53.80
C PRO A 457 -2.48 16.03 54.26
N LEU A 458 -2.18 15.12 53.33
CA LEU A 458 -1.28 13.98 53.55
C LEU A 458 0.09 14.28 52.93
N ARG A 459 1.02 14.69 53.80
CA ARG A 459 2.46 14.78 53.55
C ARG A 459 3.05 13.36 53.58
N ILE A 460 3.75 12.93 52.53
CA ILE A 460 4.64 11.77 52.58
C ILE A 460 5.99 12.19 51.97
N ASP A 461 6.98 12.38 52.83
CA ASP A 461 8.37 12.65 52.49
C ASP A 461 9.12 11.32 52.26
N PHE A 462 9.74 11.16 51.09
CA PHE A 462 10.51 9.96 50.70
C PHE A 462 12.03 10.14 50.90
N SER A 463 12.45 10.59 52.09
CA SER A 463 13.88 10.78 52.40
C SER A 463 14.63 9.50 52.84
N ASN A 464 14.07 8.29 52.67
CA ASN A 464 14.65 7.07 53.24
C ASN A 464 14.92 5.93 52.24
N PHE A 465 15.36 6.22 51.02
CA PHE A 465 15.91 5.16 50.14
C PHE A 465 17.22 5.57 49.48
N LYS A 466 18.28 5.60 50.31
CA LYS A 466 19.65 5.26 49.88
C LYS A 466 20.30 4.36 50.94
N SER A 467 21.08 3.42 50.41
CA SER A 467 22.05 2.49 51.01
C SER A 467 21.53 1.31 51.83
N SER A 468 21.51 0.14 51.20
CA SER A 468 22.47 -0.94 51.53
C SER A 468 22.81 -1.69 50.26
#